data_AF-A0A8B8PW51-F1
#
_entry.id   AF-A0A8B8PW51-F1
#
_cell.length_a   1.000
_cell.length_b   1.000
_cell.length_c   1.000
_cell.angle_alpha   90.00
_cell.angle_beta   90.00
_cell.angle_gamma   90.00
#
_symmetry.space_group_name_H-M   'P 1'
#
loop_
_entity.id
_entity.type
_entity.pdbx_description
1 polymer ?
#
loop_
_entity_poly.entity_id
_entity_poly.type
_entity_poly.pdbx_seq_one_letter_code
_entity_poly.pdbx_strand_id
1 'polypeptide(L)'
;MDFQVPSGSEHFNATLPVENNENPPILDKKQAACNFAKGKWVVDDQRPLYSGFSCKRWLSGMWACRMTQRMNFDYETLKWQPKDCQMEEFEGSKFLKRMQDKTLAFVGDSLGRQQFQSLMCMITGGKDRPDVLDVGREYGLVKAKGAVRPNGWVYRFPSTNTTVLYYWSASLCDLEPLNITNPATEYAMHLDRPPAFLHRFIHRFDVLVLNTGHHWNRGKLNANRWIMYVGGARNTNKKIAEIGRAKNFTIHSIVSWVNSQLPKYPRLKAFYRSISPRHFVNGDWNTGGSCNNEMPMSIGKEVLQDESSDVDAESAVRGTKVRLLDITALSQVRDEGHISQFTIKGTPGAQDCLHWCLPGVPDTWNELLFAQI
;
A
#
# COMPACT_ATOMS: atom_id res chain seq x y z
N MET A 1 35.86 -65.54 12.04
CA MET A 1 36.97 -64.96 12.80
C MET A 1 38.11 -64.76 11.82
N ASP A 2 38.41 -63.48 11.58
CA ASP A 2 39.72 -62.84 11.37
C ASP A 2 40.69 -63.45 10.33
N PHE A 3 40.88 -62.73 9.22
CA PHE A 3 41.98 -61.78 8.93
C PHE A 3 43.26 -62.51 8.51
N GLN A 4 43.82 -62.20 7.32
CA GLN A 4 44.77 -61.10 7.13
C GLN A 4 45.37 -61.09 5.71
N VAL A 5 45.51 -59.89 5.15
CA VAL A 5 46.41 -59.51 4.04
C VAL A 5 47.82 -59.29 4.61
N PRO A 6 48.94 -59.19 3.84
CA PRO A 6 49.27 -57.91 3.18
C PRO A 6 50.13 -57.98 1.86
N SER A 7 50.05 -56.85 1.11
CA SER A 7 51.11 -56.12 0.35
C SER A 7 51.89 -56.81 -0.80
N GLY A 8 52.16 -56.20 -1.96
CA GLY A 8 51.93 -54.84 -2.47
C GLY A 8 52.97 -54.50 -3.59
N SER A 9 52.54 -53.71 -4.60
CA SER A 9 53.29 -52.86 -5.57
C SER A 9 54.29 -53.51 -6.57
N GLU A 10 54.51 -53.09 -7.83
CA GLU A 10 54.02 -52.02 -8.73
C GLU A 10 54.61 -52.26 -10.15
N HIS A 11 53.98 -51.79 -11.23
CA HIS A 11 54.58 -50.91 -12.26
C HIS A 11 53.66 -50.66 -13.50
N PHE A 12 53.31 -49.38 -13.66
CA PHE A 12 53.04 -48.52 -14.83
C PHE A 12 52.78 -49.07 -16.25
N ASN A 13 51.72 -48.52 -16.90
CA ASN A 13 51.85 -47.93 -18.23
C ASN A 13 50.76 -46.87 -18.54
N ALA A 14 51.13 -45.85 -19.32
CA ALA A 14 50.40 -44.61 -19.55
C ALA A 14 49.40 -44.67 -20.72
N THR A 15 48.29 -43.92 -20.61
CA THR A 15 47.52 -43.43 -21.77
C THR A 15 46.80 -42.11 -21.40
N LEU A 16 46.93 -41.09 -22.25
CA LEU A 16 46.37 -39.73 -22.08
C LEU A 16 44.85 -39.71 -22.30
N PRO A 17 44.05 -38.95 -21.51
CA PRO A 17 42.65 -38.68 -21.83
C PRO A 17 42.45 -37.35 -22.57
N VAL A 18 41.52 -37.39 -23.52
CA VAL A 18 40.97 -36.28 -24.31
C VAL A 18 40.17 -35.33 -23.40
N GLU A 19 40.45 -34.03 -23.46
CA GLU A 19 39.66 -32.99 -22.78
C GLU A 19 38.32 -32.77 -23.50
N ASN A 20 37.22 -33.23 -22.90
CA ASN A 20 35.87 -32.78 -23.26
C ASN A 20 35.56 -31.51 -22.47
N ASN A 21 35.75 -30.36 -23.13
CA ASN A 21 35.36 -29.06 -22.62
C ASN A 21 33.91 -28.76 -23.02
N GLU A 22 32.94 -29.35 -22.31
CA GLU A 22 31.54 -28.94 -22.38
C GLU A 22 31.20 -28.13 -21.14
N ASN A 23 31.40 -26.81 -21.24
CA ASN A 23 30.76 -25.88 -20.31
C ASN A 23 29.23 -26.01 -20.47
N PRO A 24 28.47 -26.27 -19.39
CA PRO A 24 27.01 -26.23 -19.48
C PRO A 24 26.59 -24.81 -19.87
N PRO A 25 25.56 -24.65 -20.73
CA PRO A 25 25.07 -23.33 -21.06
C PRO A 25 24.58 -22.68 -19.77
N ILE A 26 25.26 -21.60 -19.36
CA ILE A 26 24.77 -20.65 -18.38
C ILE A 26 23.54 -20.02 -19.04
N LEU A 27 22.40 -20.69 -18.88
CA LEU A 27 21.10 -20.13 -19.18
C LEU A 27 20.90 -19.05 -18.13
N ASP A 28 21.33 -17.84 -18.47
CA ASP A 28 21.06 -16.60 -17.76
C ASP A 28 19.55 -16.36 -17.87
N LYS A 29 18.76 -17.17 -17.15
CA LYS A 29 17.37 -16.88 -16.85
C LYS A 29 17.43 -15.60 -16.05
N LYS A 30 17.27 -14.46 -16.74
CA LYS A 30 16.70 -13.26 -16.14
C LYS A 30 15.48 -13.75 -15.38
N GLN A 31 15.63 -13.93 -14.07
CA GLN A 31 14.55 -14.38 -13.22
C GLN A 31 13.46 -13.32 -13.39
N ALA A 32 12.37 -13.71 -14.05
CA ALA A 32 11.28 -12.79 -14.32
C ALA A 32 10.90 -12.12 -12.98
N ALA A 33 10.76 -10.80 -12.98
CA ALA A 33 10.39 -10.09 -11.78
C ALA A 33 9.11 -10.70 -11.21
N CYS A 34 9.13 -11.08 -9.94
CA CYS A 34 8.01 -11.70 -9.27
C CYS A 34 6.76 -10.80 -9.37
N ASN A 35 5.64 -11.36 -9.83
CA ASN A 35 4.34 -10.73 -9.70
C ASN A 35 3.69 -11.16 -8.38
N PHE A 36 3.86 -10.35 -7.33
CA PHE A 36 3.30 -10.63 -6.00
C PHE A 36 1.76 -10.55 -5.96
N ALA A 37 1.11 -9.96 -6.97
CA ALA A 37 -0.35 -9.86 -7.04
C ALA A 37 -1.03 -11.12 -7.61
N LYS A 38 -0.24 -12.06 -8.15
CA LYS A 38 -0.70 -13.35 -8.67
C LYS A 38 -0.54 -14.43 -7.62
N GLY A 39 -1.60 -15.17 -7.32
CA GLY A 39 -1.63 -16.04 -6.14
C GLY A 39 -3.03 -16.46 -5.75
N LYS A 40 -3.18 -16.83 -4.49
CA LYS A 40 -4.46 -17.27 -3.91
C LYS A 40 -4.57 -16.94 -2.43
N TRP A 41 -5.80 -16.83 -1.95
CA TRP A 41 -6.05 -16.73 -0.51
C TRP A 41 -6.11 -18.12 0.12
N VAL A 42 -5.36 -18.28 1.21
CA VAL A 42 -5.31 -19.50 2.01
C VAL A 42 -5.60 -19.16 3.48
N VAL A 43 -6.08 -20.16 4.23
CA VAL A 43 -6.19 -20.06 5.69
C VAL A 43 -4.79 -20.25 6.30
N ASP A 44 -4.45 -19.42 7.28
CA ASP A 44 -3.19 -19.50 8.02
C ASP A 44 -3.47 -19.34 9.53
N ASP A 45 -3.16 -20.37 10.32
CA ASP A 45 -3.41 -20.40 11.75
C ASP A 45 -2.52 -19.43 12.56
N GLN A 46 -1.50 -18.83 11.93
CA GLN A 46 -0.65 -17.80 12.54
C GLN A 46 -1.26 -16.40 12.45
N ARG A 47 -2.49 -16.27 11.94
CA ARG A 47 -3.20 -15.02 11.76
C ARG A 47 -4.25 -14.77 12.86
N PRO A 48 -4.60 -13.50 13.12
CA PRO A 48 -4.01 -12.27 12.57
C PRO A 48 -2.63 -11.95 13.19
N LEU A 49 -1.82 -11.14 12.50
CA LEU A 49 -0.48 -10.72 12.96
C LEU A 49 -0.49 -9.88 14.24
N TYR A 50 -1.65 -9.36 14.61
CA TYR A 50 -1.89 -8.63 15.86
C TYR A 50 -3.36 -8.72 16.25
N SER A 51 -3.66 -8.57 17.55
CA SER A 51 -5.05 -8.56 18.00
C SER A 51 -5.70 -7.21 17.70
N GLY A 52 -6.85 -7.23 17.00
CA GLY A 52 -7.64 -6.03 16.72
C GLY A 52 -8.16 -5.31 17.97
N PHE A 53 -8.24 -5.99 19.12
CA PHE A 53 -8.57 -5.35 20.41
C PHE A 53 -7.40 -4.55 21.01
N SER A 54 -6.17 -4.91 20.65
CA SER A 54 -4.96 -4.37 21.30
C SER A 54 -4.43 -3.09 20.65
N CYS A 55 -4.57 -2.94 19.33
CA CYS A 55 -3.94 -1.85 18.56
C CYS A 55 -4.61 -0.47 18.71
N LYS A 56 -5.03 -0.09 19.91
CA LYS A 56 -5.83 1.12 20.18
C LYS A 56 -5.10 2.43 19.89
N ARG A 57 -3.77 2.44 20.02
CA ARG A 57 -2.95 3.64 19.83
C ARG A 57 -2.89 4.10 18.38
N TRP A 58 -2.79 3.14 17.45
CA TRP A 58 -2.54 3.42 16.04
C TRP A 58 -3.80 3.36 15.20
N LEU A 59 -4.75 2.49 15.58
CA LEU A 59 -5.95 2.22 14.82
C LEU A 59 -7.06 3.21 15.13
N SER A 60 -7.64 3.82 14.09
CA SER A 60 -8.86 4.60 14.23
C SER A 60 -10.03 3.69 14.64
N GLY A 61 -10.80 4.07 15.67
CA GLY A 61 -11.99 3.32 16.08
C GLY A 61 -13.03 3.13 14.97
N MET A 62 -13.02 3.98 13.93
CA MET A 62 -13.87 3.81 12.75
C MET A 62 -13.59 2.52 11.96
N TRP A 63 -12.40 1.94 12.09
CA TRP A 63 -11.93 0.78 11.31
C TRP A 63 -11.60 -0.43 12.20
N ALA A 64 -11.72 -0.27 13.52
CA ALA A 64 -11.48 -1.32 14.51
C ALA A 64 -12.74 -2.18 14.69
N CYS A 65 -13.03 -3.09 13.75
CA CYS A 65 -14.26 -3.88 13.78
C CYS A 65 -14.38 -4.79 15.02
N ARG A 66 -13.26 -5.21 15.62
CA ARG A 66 -13.26 -5.89 16.92
C ARG A 66 -13.81 -5.02 18.07
N MET A 67 -13.83 -3.69 17.91
CA MET A 67 -14.38 -2.74 18.88
C MET A 67 -15.84 -2.33 18.59
N THR A 68 -16.51 -3.04 17.68
CA THR A 68 -17.91 -2.80 17.31
C THR A 68 -18.76 -4.03 17.65
N GLN A 69 -20.00 -4.08 17.15
CA GLN A 69 -20.89 -5.23 17.32
C GLN A 69 -20.67 -6.34 16.28
N ARG A 70 -19.58 -6.27 15.50
CA ARG A 70 -19.22 -7.36 14.58
C ARG A 70 -18.83 -8.60 15.37
N MET A 71 -19.34 -9.75 14.97
CA MET A 71 -19.08 -11.04 15.66
C MET A 71 -18.31 -12.03 14.79
N ASN A 72 -18.39 -11.92 13.46
CA ASN A 72 -17.70 -12.78 12.51
C ASN A 72 -16.30 -12.23 12.20
N PHE A 73 -15.26 -13.02 12.47
CA PHE A 73 -13.86 -12.61 12.28
C PHE A 73 -13.01 -13.62 11.51
N ASP A 74 -13.62 -14.61 10.88
CA ASP A 74 -12.90 -15.66 10.12
C ASP A 74 -12.10 -15.07 8.95
N TYR A 75 -12.49 -13.92 8.42
CA TYR A 75 -11.73 -13.21 7.39
C TYR A 75 -10.33 -12.76 7.85
N GLU A 76 -10.10 -12.65 9.17
CA GLU A 76 -8.81 -12.26 9.75
C GLU A 76 -7.77 -13.39 9.64
N THR A 77 -8.18 -14.65 9.43
CA THR A 77 -7.28 -15.81 9.35
C THR A 77 -6.66 -16.01 7.96
N LEU A 78 -7.03 -15.16 7.01
CA LEU A 78 -6.66 -15.34 5.61
C LEU A 78 -5.34 -14.65 5.27
N LYS A 79 -4.54 -15.37 4.50
CA LYS A 79 -3.24 -14.92 3.98
C LYS A 79 -3.19 -15.04 2.47
N TRP A 80 -2.55 -14.06 1.84
CA TRP A 80 -2.23 -14.13 0.43
C TRP A 80 -0.96 -14.94 0.21
N GLN A 81 -1.05 -15.96 -0.64
CA GLN A 81 0.07 -16.78 -1.06
C GLN A 81 0.36 -16.51 -2.55
N PRO A 82 1.45 -15.79 -2.88
CA PRO A 82 1.86 -15.61 -4.26
C PRO A 82 2.13 -16.96 -4.95
N LYS A 83 1.79 -17.06 -6.24
CA LYS A 83 1.89 -18.32 -6.99
C LYS A 83 3.32 -18.67 -7.37
N ASP A 84 4.03 -17.68 -7.93
CA ASP A 84 5.32 -17.87 -8.58
C ASP A 84 6.48 -17.30 -7.75
N CYS A 85 6.21 -16.96 -6.48
CA CYS A 85 7.13 -16.25 -5.62
C CYS A 85 7.10 -16.71 -4.17
N GLN A 86 8.26 -16.64 -3.52
CA GLN A 86 8.31 -16.71 -2.06
C GLN A 86 8.16 -15.30 -1.49
N MET A 87 7.32 -15.17 -0.47
CA MET A 87 7.13 -13.95 0.30
C MET A 87 7.60 -14.21 1.72
N GLU A 88 8.58 -13.43 2.19
CA GLU A 88 9.06 -13.54 3.57
C GLU A 88 7.93 -13.21 4.55
N GLU A 89 7.76 -14.05 5.58
CA GLU A 89 6.80 -13.76 6.66
C GLU A 89 7.11 -12.43 7.33
N PHE A 90 6.08 -11.61 7.49
CA PHE A 90 6.24 -10.32 8.15
C PHE A 90 6.46 -10.50 9.66
N GLU A 91 7.51 -9.86 10.16
CA GLU A 91 7.69 -9.60 11.60
C GLU A 91 8.08 -8.14 11.80
N GLY A 92 7.54 -7.49 12.83
CA GLY A 92 7.85 -6.09 13.12
C GLY A 92 9.35 -5.83 13.33
N SER A 93 10.08 -6.78 13.94
CA SER A 93 11.54 -6.73 14.12
C SER A 93 12.29 -6.75 12.78
N LYS A 94 11.91 -7.64 11.85
CA LYS A 94 12.49 -7.74 10.51
C LYS A 94 12.22 -6.47 9.70
N PHE A 95 11.00 -5.94 9.78
CA PHE A 95 10.66 -4.66 9.14
C PHE A 95 11.53 -3.52 9.67
N LEU A 96 11.61 -3.35 10.99
CA LEU A 96 12.41 -2.29 11.61
C LEU A 96 13.90 -2.42 11.29
N LYS A 97 14.45 -3.64 11.24
CA LYS A 97 15.83 -3.89 10.81
C LYS A 97 16.05 -3.48 9.35
N ARG A 98 15.11 -3.84 8.46
CA ARG A 98 15.19 -3.50 7.02
C ARG A 98 15.05 -1.99 6.77
N MET A 99 14.28 -1.33 7.61
CA MET A 99 14.01 0.12 7.57
C MET A 99 14.91 0.94 8.51
N GLN A 100 15.96 0.35 9.05
CA GLN A 100 16.90 1.06 9.91
C GLN A 100 17.45 2.31 9.21
N ASP A 101 17.39 3.44 9.92
CA ASP A 101 17.77 4.78 9.47
C ASP A 101 17.01 5.30 8.23
N LYS A 102 15.84 4.73 7.93
CA LYS A 102 15.04 5.08 6.74
C LYS A 102 13.68 5.66 7.10
N THR A 103 13.12 6.41 6.15
CA THR A 103 11.75 6.95 6.23
C THR A 103 10.83 6.33 5.18
N LEU A 104 9.72 5.74 5.62
CA LEU A 104 8.59 5.30 4.79
C LEU A 104 7.45 6.31 4.85
N ALA A 105 7.02 6.81 3.69
CA ALA A 105 5.94 7.77 3.55
C ALA A 105 4.77 7.19 2.75
N PHE A 106 3.59 7.13 3.38
CA PHE A 106 2.31 6.95 2.70
C PHE A 106 1.71 8.33 2.39
N VAL A 107 1.39 8.58 1.13
CA VAL A 107 0.81 9.86 0.69
C VAL A 107 -0.42 9.56 -0.16
N GLY A 108 -1.60 9.92 0.34
CA GLY A 108 -2.83 9.59 -0.37
C GLY A 108 -4.12 9.79 0.42
N ASP A 109 -5.15 9.06 0.03
CA ASP A 109 -6.50 9.14 0.60
C ASP A 109 -6.68 8.32 1.90
N SER A 110 -7.94 8.08 2.30
CA SER A 110 -8.30 7.33 3.51
C SER A 110 -7.82 5.88 3.50
N LEU A 111 -7.68 5.24 2.34
CA LEU A 111 -7.17 3.88 2.23
C LEU A 111 -5.65 3.83 2.33
N GLY A 112 -4.95 4.90 1.94
CA GLY A 112 -3.53 5.08 2.28
C GLY A 112 -3.33 5.19 3.79
N ARG A 113 -4.25 5.89 4.47
CA ARG A 113 -4.26 5.96 5.93
C ARG A 113 -4.55 4.59 6.57
N GLN A 114 -5.47 3.80 6.01
CA GLN A 114 -5.72 2.43 6.50
C GLN A 114 -4.46 1.57 6.41
N GLN A 115 -3.76 1.62 5.28
CA GLN A 115 -2.51 0.89 5.10
C GLN A 115 -1.43 1.33 6.10
N PHE A 116 -1.27 2.64 6.31
CA PHE A 116 -0.38 3.17 7.34
C PHE A 116 -0.74 2.68 8.75
N GLN A 117 -2.02 2.75 9.15
CA GLN A 117 -2.45 2.33 10.49
C GLN A 117 -2.30 0.82 10.69
N SER A 118 -2.61 0.03 9.67
CA SER A 118 -2.32 -1.41 9.62
C SER A 118 -0.83 -1.68 9.85
N LEU A 119 0.06 -1.01 9.11
CA LEU A 119 1.49 -1.20 9.26
C LEU A 119 1.98 -0.87 10.67
N MET A 120 1.50 0.24 11.25
CA MET A 120 1.82 0.60 12.62
C MET A 120 1.40 -0.50 13.61
N CYS A 121 0.21 -1.08 13.44
CA CYS A 121 -0.23 -2.22 14.24
C CYS A 121 0.65 -3.46 14.04
N MET A 122 1.00 -3.80 12.80
CA MET A 122 1.85 -4.95 12.48
C MET A 122 3.25 -4.79 13.09
N ILE A 123 3.86 -3.61 12.99
CA ILE A 123 5.20 -3.34 13.54
C ILE A 123 5.19 -3.46 15.08
N THR A 124 4.16 -2.97 15.76
CA THR A 124 4.08 -3.05 17.22
C THR A 124 3.46 -4.34 17.76
N GLY A 125 3.01 -5.24 16.88
CA GLY A 125 2.23 -6.42 17.26
C GLY A 125 0.94 -6.05 18.00
N GLY A 126 0.35 -4.89 17.67
CA GLY A 126 -0.83 -4.32 18.32
C GLY A 126 -0.58 -3.79 19.74
N LYS A 127 0.64 -3.87 20.27
CA LYS A 127 0.96 -3.42 21.63
C LYS A 127 1.12 -1.89 21.68
N ASP A 128 0.84 -1.32 22.86
CA ASP A 128 1.26 0.05 23.15
C ASP A 128 2.79 0.11 23.26
N ARG A 129 3.37 1.10 22.60
CA ARG A 129 4.81 1.32 22.49
C ARG A 129 5.09 2.78 22.82
N PRO A 130 5.17 3.13 24.12
CA PRO A 130 5.39 4.51 24.56
C PRO A 130 6.72 5.09 24.10
N ASP A 131 7.68 4.23 23.76
CA ASP A 131 8.96 4.59 23.16
C ASP A 131 8.86 5.15 21.74
N VAL A 132 7.76 4.90 21.02
CA VAL A 132 7.55 5.44 19.66
C VAL A 132 7.19 6.93 19.74
N LEU A 133 8.03 7.75 19.12
CA LEU A 133 7.94 9.20 19.18
C LEU A 133 7.02 9.76 18.08
N ASP A 134 6.15 10.70 18.42
CA ASP A 134 5.47 11.55 17.44
C ASP A 134 6.40 12.70 17.05
N VAL A 135 6.84 12.69 15.79
CA VAL A 135 7.77 13.68 15.23
C VAL A 135 7.11 14.49 14.11
N GLY A 136 5.77 14.61 14.13
CA GLY A 136 5.00 15.31 13.10
C GLY A 136 5.43 16.76 12.87
N ARG A 137 5.92 17.44 13.91
CA ARG A 137 6.45 18.82 13.82
C ARG A 137 7.60 18.95 12.84
N GLU A 138 8.47 17.95 12.71
CA GLU A 138 9.60 17.97 11.77
C GLU A 138 9.17 18.00 10.30
N TYR A 139 7.93 17.60 10.04
CA TYR A 139 7.32 17.53 8.70
C TYR A 139 6.20 18.58 8.54
N GLY A 140 6.06 19.51 9.48
CA GLY A 140 4.98 20.50 9.47
C GLY A 140 3.58 19.91 9.66
N LEU A 141 3.46 18.67 10.14
CA LEU A 141 2.19 17.97 10.37
C LEU A 141 1.68 18.19 11.79
N VAL A 142 1.55 19.46 12.16
CA VAL A 142 0.97 19.86 13.45
C VAL A 142 -0.53 20.07 13.27
N LYS A 143 -1.33 19.64 14.26
CA LYS A 143 -2.76 19.90 14.28
C LYS A 143 -3.01 21.41 14.36
N ALA A 144 -3.57 21.98 13.29
CA ALA A 144 -3.93 23.39 13.26
C ALA A 144 -5.01 23.71 14.30
N LYS A 145 -5.03 24.95 14.81
CA LYS A 145 -6.04 25.42 15.78
C LYS A 145 -7.44 25.24 15.18
N GLY A 146 -8.33 24.56 15.90
CA GLY A 146 -9.70 24.29 15.45
C GLY A 146 -9.86 23.11 14.47
N ALA A 147 -8.77 22.52 13.96
CA ALA A 147 -8.86 21.33 13.14
C ALA A 147 -9.29 20.12 14.00
N VAL A 148 -10.09 19.22 13.44
CA VAL A 148 -10.49 17.97 14.12
C VAL A 148 -9.28 17.03 14.27
N ARG A 149 -8.41 16.98 13.25
CA ARG A 149 -7.22 16.11 13.17
C ARG A 149 -6.09 16.80 12.39
N PRO A 150 -4.81 16.40 12.56
CA PRO A 150 -3.73 16.86 11.70
C PRO A 150 -3.89 16.35 10.25
N ASN A 151 -3.15 16.96 9.32
CA ASN A 151 -3.11 16.53 7.91
C ASN A 151 -2.25 15.27 7.67
N GLY A 152 -1.84 14.60 8.75
CA GLY A 152 -1.03 13.39 8.70
C GLY A 152 -0.42 13.07 10.06
N TRP A 153 0.33 11.98 10.14
CA TRP A 153 1.03 11.51 11.33
C TRP A 153 2.44 11.05 10.96
N VAL A 154 3.40 11.25 11.87
CA VAL A 154 4.79 10.83 11.67
C VAL A 154 5.27 10.20 12.96
N TYR A 155 5.63 8.93 12.90
CA TYR A 155 6.11 8.19 14.05
C TYR A 155 7.53 7.68 13.81
N ARG A 156 8.39 7.86 14.81
CA ARG A 156 9.77 7.37 14.79
C ARG A 156 9.99 6.31 15.86
N PHE A 157 10.59 5.20 15.44
CA PHE A 157 11.03 4.10 16.30
C PHE A 157 12.50 4.34 16.69
N PRO A 158 12.81 4.81 17.91
CA PRO A 158 14.16 5.26 18.25
C PRO A 158 15.23 4.19 18.12
N SER A 159 14.90 2.92 18.44
CA SER A 159 15.86 1.80 18.43
C SER A 159 16.49 1.50 17.07
N THR A 160 15.83 1.87 15.98
CA THR A 160 16.31 1.68 14.60
C THR A 160 16.33 2.98 13.83
N ASN A 161 15.96 4.10 14.46
CA ASN A 161 15.74 5.38 13.82
C ASN A 161 14.79 5.30 12.59
N THR A 162 13.94 4.27 12.52
CA THR A 162 12.96 4.09 11.46
C THR A 162 11.84 5.10 11.62
N THR A 163 11.50 5.84 10.56
CA THR A 163 10.36 6.75 10.55
C THR A 163 9.27 6.24 9.60
N VAL A 164 8.02 6.16 10.08
CA VAL A 164 6.85 5.80 9.27
C VAL A 164 5.87 6.96 9.34
N LEU A 165 5.39 7.42 8.19
CA LEU A 165 4.48 8.55 8.12
C LEU A 165 3.33 8.36 7.15
N TYR A 166 2.28 9.11 7.41
CA TYR A 166 1.16 9.30 6.52
C TYR A 166 0.89 10.79 6.30
N TYR A 167 0.64 11.18 5.06
CA TYR A 167 0.16 12.50 4.68
C TYR A 167 -1.15 12.40 3.89
N TRP A 168 -2.16 13.18 4.30
CA TRP A 168 -3.45 13.26 3.64
C TRP A 168 -3.34 14.08 2.35
N SER A 169 -3.48 13.41 1.21
CA SER A 169 -3.70 14.04 -0.09
C SER A 169 -4.64 13.18 -0.92
N ALA A 170 -5.94 13.46 -0.80
CA ALA A 170 -6.96 12.59 -1.39
C ALA A 170 -6.91 12.55 -2.93
N SER A 171 -6.49 13.64 -3.58
CA SER A 171 -6.36 13.75 -5.05
C SER A 171 -4.92 13.63 -5.56
N LEU A 172 -3.90 13.64 -4.68
CA LEU A 172 -2.49 13.80 -5.07
C LEU A 172 -2.17 15.08 -5.85
N CYS A 173 -3.10 16.03 -5.94
CA CYS A 173 -2.85 17.33 -6.55
C CYS A 173 -2.23 18.29 -5.54
N ASP A 174 -1.51 19.29 -6.06
CA ASP A 174 -1.31 20.52 -5.31
C ASP A 174 -2.62 21.29 -5.18
N LEU A 175 -2.87 21.84 -3.98
CA LEU A 175 -4.09 22.55 -3.64
C LEU A 175 -3.73 23.94 -3.14
N GLU A 176 -4.05 24.95 -3.93
CA GLU A 176 -3.76 26.35 -3.62
C GLU A 176 -5.08 27.13 -3.42
N PRO A 177 -5.27 27.84 -2.29
CA PRO A 177 -6.45 28.68 -2.12
C PRO A 177 -6.43 29.82 -3.15
N LEU A 178 -7.52 30.03 -3.89
CA LEU A 178 -7.62 31.13 -4.86
C LEU A 178 -7.65 32.52 -4.17
N ASN A 179 -8.01 32.54 -2.89
CA ASN A 179 -7.99 33.74 -2.06
C ASN A 179 -7.62 33.35 -0.63
N ILE A 180 -6.37 33.62 -0.24
CA ILE A 180 -5.81 33.19 1.06
C ILE A 180 -6.48 33.84 2.27
N THR A 181 -7.12 35.01 2.10
CA THR A 181 -7.79 35.72 3.20
C THR A 181 -9.22 35.26 3.41
N ASN A 182 -9.81 34.56 2.44
CA ASN A 182 -11.18 34.06 2.53
C ASN A 182 -11.19 32.57 2.94
N PRO A 183 -11.64 32.22 4.17
CA PRO A 183 -11.70 30.82 4.60
C PRO A 183 -12.70 29.98 3.79
N ALA A 184 -13.66 30.65 3.13
CA ALA A 184 -14.63 30.08 2.23
C ALA A 184 -14.21 30.31 0.77
N THR A 185 -12.92 30.25 0.45
CA THR A 185 -12.43 30.32 -0.93
C THR A 185 -12.55 28.97 -1.64
N GLU A 186 -12.54 29.02 -2.98
CA GLU A 186 -12.28 27.86 -3.81
C GLU A 186 -10.77 27.58 -3.86
N TYR A 187 -10.40 26.35 -4.17
CA TYR A 187 -9.00 25.94 -4.31
C TYR A 187 -8.70 25.57 -5.75
N ALA A 188 -7.59 26.07 -6.28
CA ALA A 188 -6.97 25.51 -7.47
C ALA A 188 -6.44 24.12 -7.16
N MET A 189 -7.00 23.11 -7.81
CA MET A 189 -6.54 21.73 -7.79
C MET A 189 -5.72 21.49 -9.05
N HIS A 190 -4.40 21.58 -8.92
CA HIS A 190 -3.46 21.43 -10.02
C HIS A 190 -3.24 19.96 -10.34
N LEU A 191 -3.85 19.51 -11.45
CA LEU A 191 -3.83 18.11 -11.86
C LEU A 191 -2.42 17.64 -12.30
N ASP A 192 -1.54 18.57 -12.63
CA ASP A 192 -0.19 18.33 -13.16
C ASP A 192 0.93 18.57 -12.13
N ARG A 193 0.58 18.85 -10.87
CA ARG A 193 1.55 19.15 -9.80
C ARG A 193 1.34 18.27 -8.57
N PRO A 194 2.42 17.73 -7.98
CA PRO A 194 2.32 16.95 -6.76
C PRO A 194 1.90 17.84 -5.58
N PRO A 195 1.38 17.28 -4.48
CA PRO A 195 1.05 18.06 -3.31
C PRO A 195 2.29 18.78 -2.80
N ALA A 196 2.16 20.05 -2.37
CA ALA A 196 3.29 20.83 -1.85
C ALA A 196 4.12 20.11 -0.77
N PHE A 197 3.48 19.26 0.05
CA PHE A 197 4.16 18.40 1.02
C PHE A 197 5.18 17.45 0.37
N LEU A 198 4.78 16.78 -0.70
CA LEU A 198 5.65 15.84 -1.41
C LEU A 198 6.83 16.58 -2.05
N HIS A 199 6.57 17.71 -2.71
CA HIS A 199 7.62 18.56 -3.25
C HIS A 199 8.65 18.99 -2.18
N ARG A 200 8.16 19.36 -1.00
CA ARG A 200 9.00 19.81 0.12
C ARG A 200 9.83 18.69 0.76
N PHE A 201 9.26 17.50 0.95
CA PHE A 201 9.84 16.46 1.82
C PHE A 201 10.34 15.20 1.11
N ILE A 202 10.16 15.05 -0.20
CA ILE A 202 10.58 13.84 -0.94
C ILE A 202 12.05 13.48 -0.72
N HIS A 203 12.93 14.48 -0.55
CA HIS A 203 14.36 14.29 -0.28
C HIS A 203 14.66 13.59 1.06
N ARG A 204 13.68 13.50 1.97
CA ARG A 204 13.81 12.81 3.26
C ARG A 204 13.28 11.37 3.24
N PHE A 205 12.71 10.91 2.12
CA PHE A 205 12.07 9.60 2.04
C PHE A 205 13.00 8.56 1.41
N ASP A 206 12.95 7.34 1.94
CA ASP A 206 13.64 6.18 1.36
C ASP A 206 12.63 5.21 0.74
N VAL A 207 11.39 5.21 1.24
CA VAL A 207 10.26 4.51 0.60
C VAL A 207 9.06 5.46 0.52
N LEU A 208 8.45 5.56 -0.65
CA LEU A 208 7.26 6.37 -0.90
C LEU A 208 6.16 5.49 -1.48
N VAL A 209 4.97 5.50 -0.88
CA VAL A 209 3.77 4.81 -1.38
C VAL A 209 2.69 5.84 -1.64
N LEU A 210 2.32 6.00 -2.91
CA LEU A 210 1.27 6.91 -3.37
C LEU A 210 -0.03 6.16 -3.61
N ASN A 211 -1.18 6.77 -3.31
CA ASN A 211 -2.47 6.25 -3.75
C ASN A 211 -3.53 7.35 -3.89
N THR A 212 -4.45 7.19 -4.83
CA THR A 212 -5.68 7.98 -4.95
C THR A 212 -6.77 7.20 -5.69
N GLY A 213 -8.04 7.50 -5.43
CA GLY A 213 -9.15 6.82 -6.10
C GLY A 213 -10.50 7.39 -5.71
N HIS A 214 -11.11 6.87 -4.65
CA HIS A 214 -12.55 7.08 -4.37
C HIS A 214 -12.97 8.52 -4.07
N HIS A 215 -12.01 9.42 -3.81
CA HIS A 215 -12.28 10.86 -3.66
C HIS A 215 -12.47 11.60 -5.00
N TRP A 216 -12.15 10.98 -6.13
CA TRP A 216 -12.44 11.48 -7.47
C TRP A 216 -13.91 11.28 -7.83
N ASN A 217 -14.78 12.08 -7.22
CA ASN A 217 -16.19 12.14 -7.56
C ASN A 217 -16.73 13.57 -7.38
N ARG A 218 -17.82 13.88 -8.08
CA ARG A 218 -18.39 15.25 -8.12
C ARG A 218 -18.76 15.76 -6.73
N GLY A 219 -19.30 14.90 -5.87
CA GLY A 219 -19.68 15.27 -4.51
C GLY A 219 -18.49 15.74 -3.68
N LYS A 220 -17.38 14.99 -3.70
CA LYS A 220 -16.16 15.35 -2.96
C LYS A 220 -15.47 16.59 -3.53
N LEU A 221 -15.35 16.70 -4.86
CA LEU A 221 -14.75 17.89 -5.48
C LEU A 221 -15.55 19.17 -5.13
N ASN A 222 -16.88 19.10 -5.21
CA ASN A 222 -17.76 20.22 -4.85
C ASN A 222 -17.68 20.55 -3.35
N ALA A 223 -17.74 19.55 -2.47
CA ALA A 223 -17.69 19.75 -1.02
C ALA A 223 -16.36 20.38 -0.56
N ASN A 224 -15.26 20.06 -1.26
CA ASN A 224 -13.96 20.67 -1.00
C ASN A 224 -13.71 21.96 -1.82
N ARG A 225 -14.64 22.36 -2.69
CA ARG A 225 -14.57 23.56 -3.54
C ARG A 225 -13.33 23.58 -4.43
N TRP A 226 -13.01 22.42 -4.99
CA TRP A 226 -11.85 22.23 -5.86
C TRP A 226 -12.20 22.54 -7.30
N ILE A 227 -11.42 23.43 -7.91
CA ILE A 227 -11.50 23.80 -9.32
C ILE A 227 -10.27 23.24 -10.01
N MET A 228 -10.45 22.53 -11.13
CA MET A 228 -9.33 21.89 -11.85
C MET A 228 -8.45 22.94 -12.55
N TYR A 229 -7.15 22.85 -12.35
CA TYR A 229 -6.11 23.65 -12.99
C TYR A 229 -5.09 22.75 -13.69
N VAL A 230 -4.56 23.23 -14.81
CA VAL A 230 -3.47 22.59 -15.57
C VAL A 230 -2.58 23.70 -16.12
N GLY A 231 -1.25 23.57 -16.02
CA GLY A 231 -0.32 24.58 -16.50
C GLY A 231 -0.44 25.93 -15.79
N GLY A 232 -1.02 25.97 -14.58
CA GLY A 232 -1.24 27.21 -13.82
C GLY A 232 -2.43 28.05 -14.24
N ALA A 233 -3.26 27.57 -15.15
CA ALA A 233 -4.54 28.20 -15.48
C ALA A 233 -5.70 27.25 -15.19
N ARG A 234 -6.90 27.82 -15.04
CA ARG A 234 -8.14 27.05 -14.91
C ARG A 234 -8.30 26.16 -16.15
N ASN A 235 -8.58 24.88 -15.94
CA ASN A 235 -8.73 23.93 -17.03
C ASN A 235 -9.96 24.28 -17.89
N THR A 236 -9.75 24.52 -19.18
CA THR A 236 -10.80 24.72 -20.20
C THR A 236 -10.99 23.49 -21.10
N ASN A 237 -10.12 22.49 -20.99
CA ASN A 237 -10.20 21.26 -21.78
C ASN A 237 -11.31 20.34 -21.24
N LYS A 238 -12.40 20.23 -22.02
CA LYS A 238 -13.56 19.40 -21.68
C LYS A 238 -13.22 17.91 -21.47
N LYS A 239 -12.18 17.38 -22.12
CA LYS A 239 -11.77 15.98 -21.92
C LYS A 239 -11.13 15.77 -20.56
N ILE A 240 -10.30 16.71 -20.10
CA ILE A 240 -9.63 16.67 -18.79
C ILE A 240 -10.58 17.12 -17.66
N ALA A 241 -11.69 17.79 -17.99
CA ALA A 241 -12.72 18.15 -17.01
C ALA A 241 -13.60 16.96 -16.58
N GLU A 242 -13.62 15.86 -17.34
CA GLU A 242 -14.27 14.61 -16.93
C GLU A 242 -13.45 13.98 -15.79
N ILE A 243 -14.10 13.63 -14.68
CA ILE A 243 -13.44 13.28 -13.40
C ILE A 243 -12.53 12.05 -13.53
N GLY A 244 -12.97 11.01 -14.25
CA GLY A 244 -12.17 9.82 -14.49
C GLY A 244 -10.89 10.13 -15.27
N ARG A 245 -11.02 10.91 -16.34
CA ARG A 245 -9.87 11.41 -17.14
C ARG A 245 -8.98 12.37 -16.36
N ALA A 246 -9.55 13.24 -15.53
CA ALA A 246 -8.80 14.14 -14.64
C ALA A 246 -7.94 13.34 -13.64
N LYS A 247 -8.55 12.31 -13.02
CA LYS A 247 -7.85 11.37 -12.14
C LYS A 247 -6.71 10.71 -12.89
N ASN A 248 -6.97 10.10 -14.04
CA ASN A 248 -5.96 9.38 -14.81
C ASN A 248 -4.80 10.31 -15.25
N PHE A 249 -5.14 11.50 -15.75
CA PHE A 249 -4.15 12.53 -16.08
C PHE A 249 -3.29 12.91 -14.86
N THR A 250 -3.90 13.04 -13.69
CA THR A 250 -3.19 13.35 -12.44
C THR A 250 -2.24 12.23 -12.06
N ILE A 251 -2.70 10.97 -12.06
CA ILE A 251 -1.87 9.82 -11.73
C ILE A 251 -0.62 9.78 -12.63
N HIS A 252 -0.80 9.88 -13.96
CA HIS A 252 0.31 9.94 -14.90
C HIS A 252 1.26 11.12 -14.62
N SER A 253 0.73 12.31 -14.33
CA SER A 253 1.52 13.49 -14.05
C SER A 253 2.35 13.35 -12.77
N ILE A 254 1.75 12.82 -11.69
CA ILE A 254 2.44 12.64 -10.41
C ILE A 254 3.48 11.51 -10.50
N VAL A 255 3.16 10.40 -11.15
CA VAL A 255 4.11 9.30 -11.35
C VAL A 255 5.30 9.76 -12.20
N SER A 256 5.05 10.51 -13.28
CA SER A 256 6.11 11.11 -14.10
C SER A 256 6.98 12.07 -13.29
N TRP A 257 6.37 12.94 -12.46
CA TRP A 257 7.09 13.83 -11.58
C TRP A 257 7.96 13.07 -10.58
N VAL A 258 7.44 12.06 -9.89
CA VAL A 258 8.22 11.24 -8.95
C VAL A 258 9.37 10.54 -9.68
N ASN A 259 9.11 9.95 -10.85
CA ASN A 259 10.13 9.29 -11.66
C ASN A 259 11.29 10.25 -11.99
N SER A 260 10.99 11.52 -12.28
CA SER A 260 12.02 12.55 -12.51
C SER A 260 12.84 12.91 -11.27
N GLN A 261 12.34 12.61 -10.06
CA GLN A 261 13.08 12.81 -8.81
C GLN A 261 14.00 11.64 -8.46
N LEU A 262 13.72 10.42 -8.94
CA LEU A 262 14.49 9.23 -8.60
C LEU A 262 15.99 9.32 -8.94
N PRO A 263 16.44 9.93 -10.06
CA PRO A 263 17.86 10.15 -10.30
C PRO A 263 18.54 11.06 -9.27
N LYS A 264 17.79 12.00 -8.65
CA LYS A 264 18.31 12.90 -7.62
C LYS A 264 18.37 12.23 -6.24
N TYR A 265 17.54 11.21 -6.02
CA TYR A 265 17.41 10.49 -4.75
C TYR A 265 17.53 8.98 -5.00
N PRO A 266 18.74 8.46 -5.32
CA PRO A 266 18.91 7.08 -5.76
C PRO A 266 18.53 6.01 -4.71
N ARG A 267 18.40 6.40 -3.43
CA ARG A 267 17.91 5.52 -2.35
C ARG A 267 16.38 5.41 -2.28
N LEU A 268 15.65 6.34 -2.91
CA LEU A 268 14.20 6.38 -2.86
C LEU A 268 13.60 5.24 -3.70
N LYS A 269 12.88 4.32 -3.05
CA LYS A 269 11.99 3.35 -3.69
C LYS A 269 10.57 3.91 -3.70
N ALA A 270 10.05 4.22 -4.89
CA ALA A 270 8.70 4.75 -5.04
C ALA A 270 7.74 3.69 -5.56
N PHE A 271 6.55 3.65 -4.98
CA PHE A 271 5.44 2.80 -5.34
C PHE A 271 4.20 3.65 -5.61
N TYR A 272 3.47 3.32 -6.66
CA TYR A 272 2.07 3.72 -6.81
C TYR A 272 1.22 2.49 -6.50
N ARG A 273 0.34 2.59 -5.49
CA ARG A 273 -0.56 1.50 -5.11
C ARG A 273 -1.82 1.56 -5.97
N SER A 274 -2.17 0.44 -6.58
CA SER A 274 -3.42 0.33 -7.34
C SER A 274 -4.66 0.53 -6.46
N ILE A 275 -5.80 0.73 -7.12
CA ILE A 275 -7.07 1.06 -6.49
C ILE A 275 -7.55 -0.07 -5.58
N SER A 276 -7.95 0.29 -4.36
CA SER A 276 -8.69 -0.64 -3.51
C SER A 276 -10.11 -0.79 -4.06
N PRO A 277 -10.63 -2.01 -4.23
CA PRO A 277 -11.99 -2.22 -4.69
C PRO A 277 -13.03 -1.81 -3.65
N ARG A 278 -14.28 -1.69 -4.11
CA ARG A 278 -15.49 -1.53 -3.30
C ARG A 278 -16.44 -2.66 -3.66
N HIS A 279 -17.20 -3.18 -2.69
CA HIS A 279 -18.11 -4.31 -2.92
C HIS A 279 -19.55 -3.95 -2.56
N PHE A 280 -20.25 -3.21 -3.40
CA PHE A 280 -21.68 -2.97 -3.19
C PHE A 280 -22.54 -3.99 -3.95
N VAL A 281 -23.53 -4.54 -3.25
CA VAL A 281 -24.57 -5.42 -3.79
C VAL A 281 -25.92 -4.74 -3.64
N ASN A 282 -26.79 -4.88 -4.65
CA ASN A 282 -28.16 -4.32 -4.70
C ASN A 282 -28.24 -2.78 -4.58
N GLY A 283 -27.20 -2.07 -5.01
CA GLY A 283 -27.14 -0.60 -5.02
C GLY A 283 -25.69 -0.11 -4.95
N ASP A 284 -25.50 1.17 -4.71
CA ASP A 284 -24.21 1.79 -4.37
C ASP A 284 -24.35 2.54 -3.02
N TRP A 285 -23.30 3.21 -2.59
CA TRP A 285 -23.21 3.92 -1.30
C TRP A 285 -24.36 4.90 -1.01
N ASN A 286 -25.04 5.41 -2.05
CA ASN A 286 -26.14 6.37 -1.94
C ASN A 286 -27.50 5.83 -2.42
N THR A 287 -27.59 4.56 -2.83
CA THR A 287 -28.83 3.96 -3.35
C THR A 287 -29.22 2.67 -2.60
N GLY A 288 -28.69 2.48 -1.39
CA GLY A 288 -29.03 1.34 -0.54
C GLY A 288 -28.18 0.09 -0.75
N GLY A 289 -27.01 0.22 -1.39
CA GLY A 289 -26.08 -0.89 -1.57
C GLY A 289 -25.52 -1.41 -0.24
N SER A 290 -25.15 -2.69 -0.23
CA SER A 290 -24.65 -3.39 0.97
C SER A 290 -23.46 -4.31 0.69
N CYS A 291 -22.73 -4.67 1.74
CA CYS A 291 -21.60 -5.61 1.79
C CYS A 291 -21.67 -6.42 3.09
N ASN A 292 -22.80 -7.09 3.30
CA ASN A 292 -23.03 -7.92 4.49
C ASN A 292 -22.54 -9.36 4.31
N ASN A 293 -21.67 -9.64 3.34
CA ASN A 293 -21.14 -10.98 3.20
C ASN A 293 -20.20 -11.27 4.37
N GLU A 294 -20.60 -12.18 5.24
CA GLU A 294 -19.85 -12.54 6.43
C GLU A 294 -18.99 -13.80 6.23
N MET A 295 -19.23 -14.54 5.14
CA MET A 295 -18.54 -15.78 4.83
C MET A 295 -17.23 -15.49 4.10
N PRO A 296 -16.10 -16.13 4.47
CA PRO A 296 -14.82 -15.99 3.79
C PRO A 296 -14.82 -16.70 2.43
N MET A 297 -15.62 -16.17 1.49
CA MET A 297 -15.79 -16.69 0.13
C MET A 297 -14.53 -16.59 -0.72
N SER A 298 -13.48 -15.98 -0.18
CA SER A 298 -12.18 -15.82 -0.81
C SER A 298 -11.27 -17.04 -0.68
N ILE A 299 -11.55 -17.97 0.25
CA ILE A 299 -10.72 -19.16 0.46
C ILE A 299 -10.61 -19.95 -0.84
N GLY A 300 -9.38 -20.16 -1.30
CA GLY A 300 -9.09 -20.88 -2.54
C GLY A 300 -9.35 -20.10 -3.82
N LYS A 301 -9.85 -18.86 -3.77
CA LYS A 301 -9.94 -17.99 -4.96
C LYS A 301 -8.54 -17.58 -5.40
N GLU A 302 -8.28 -17.76 -6.70
CA GLU A 302 -7.01 -17.44 -7.33
C GLU A 302 -7.11 -16.15 -8.16
N VAL A 303 -6.00 -15.41 -8.20
CA VAL A 303 -5.74 -14.34 -9.16
C VAL A 303 -4.61 -14.85 -10.03
N LEU A 304 -4.89 -15.05 -11.31
CA LEU A 304 -3.97 -15.68 -12.27
C LEU A 304 -3.54 -14.75 -13.40
N GLN A 305 -4.20 -13.59 -13.54
CA GLN A 305 -3.82 -12.58 -14.52
C GLN A 305 -2.44 -12.00 -14.19
N ASP A 306 -1.67 -11.71 -15.23
CA ASP A 306 -0.37 -11.05 -15.09
C ASP A 306 -0.52 -9.51 -15.11
N GLU A 307 -1.48 -9.00 -15.87
CA GLU A 307 -1.81 -7.57 -15.94
C GLU A 307 -2.65 -7.12 -14.75
N SER A 308 -2.46 -5.87 -14.33
CA SER A 308 -3.24 -5.28 -13.25
C SER A 308 -4.70 -5.10 -13.62
N SER A 309 -5.59 -5.34 -12.66
CA SER A 309 -7.01 -4.95 -12.79
C SER A 309 -7.22 -3.43 -12.67
N ASP A 310 -6.19 -2.66 -12.28
CA ASP A 310 -6.19 -1.20 -12.33
C ASP A 310 -5.31 -0.70 -13.49
N VAL A 311 -5.91 -0.68 -14.68
CA VAL A 311 -5.25 -0.29 -15.94
C VAL A 311 -4.71 1.15 -15.88
N ASP A 312 -5.36 2.06 -15.16
CA ASP A 312 -4.89 3.44 -15.00
C ASP A 312 -3.55 3.44 -14.23
N ALA A 313 -3.50 2.73 -13.10
CA ALA A 313 -2.31 2.65 -12.27
C ALA A 313 -1.13 1.95 -12.97
N GLU A 314 -1.40 0.80 -13.60
CA GLU A 314 -0.40 0.06 -14.35
C GLU A 314 0.15 0.87 -15.53
N SER A 315 -0.74 1.51 -16.30
CA SER A 315 -0.35 2.37 -17.41
C SER A 315 0.50 3.56 -16.97
N ALA A 316 0.20 4.16 -15.81
CA ALA A 316 0.93 5.31 -15.30
C ALA A 316 2.37 4.98 -14.89
N VAL A 317 2.62 3.80 -14.32
CA VAL A 317 3.96 3.40 -13.90
C VAL A 317 4.78 2.76 -15.01
N ARG A 318 4.13 2.24 -16.06
CA ARG A 318 4.79 1.56 -17.18
C ARG A 318 5.83 2.46 -17.85
N GLY A 319 7.04 1.93 -18.00
CA GLY A 319 8.19 2.66 -18.55
C GLY A 319 8.87 3.62 -17.56
N THR A 320 8.42 3.66 -16.30
CA THR A 320 9.06 4.44 -15.22
C THR A 320 9.80 3.53 -14.24
N LYS A 321 10.57 4.13 -13.32
CA LYS A 321 11.17 3.42 -12.18
C LYS A 321 10.26 3.40 -10.94
N VAL A 322 9.08 4.01 -10.99
CA VAL A 322 8.05 3.87 -9.96
C VAL A 322 7.43 2.49 -10.11
N ARG A 323 7.31 1.74 -9.01
CA ARG A 323 6.78 0.37 -9.02
C ARG A 323 5.26 0.38 -8.80
N LEU A 324 4.55 -0.56 -9.42
CA LEU A 324 3.16 -0.82 -9.05
C LEU A 324 3.14 -1.66 -7.77
N LEU A 325 2.51 -1.17 -6.70
CA LEU A 325 2.09 -2.03 -5.59
C LEU A 325 0.68 -2.52 -5.90
N ASP A 326 0.58 -3.64 -6.62
CA ASP A 326 -0.71 -4.10 -7.12
C ASP A 326 -1.48 -4.90 -6.07
N ILE A 327 -2.60 -4.33 -5.64
CA ILE A 327 -3.50 -4.88 -4.62
C ILE A 327 -4.91 -5.14 -5.13
N THR A 328 -5.26 -4.71 -6.35
CA THR A 328 -6.66 -4.57 -6.77
C THR A 328 -7.32 -5.94 -6.87
N ALA A 329 -6.76 -6.85 -7.67
CA ALA A 329 -7.37 -8.15 -7.93
C ALA A 329 -7.44 -9.05 -6.69
N LEU A 330 -6.35 -9.12 -5.91
CA LEU A 330 -6.35 -9.91 -4.66
C LEU A 330 -7.33 -9.35 -3.63
N SER A 331 -7.58 -8.04 -3.63
CA SER A 331 -8.56 -7.43 -2.73
C SER A 331 -9.99 -7.56 -3.26
N GLN A 332 -10.17 -7.71 -4.58
CA GLN A 332 -11.48 -7.79 -5.26
C GLN A 332 -12.25 -9.07 -4.93
N VAL A 333 -11.54 -10.07 -4.40
CA VAL A 333 -12.15 -11.32 -3.97
C VAL A 333 -12.41 -11.37 -2.46
N ARG A 334 -12.16 -10.28 -1.73
CA ARG A 334 -12.20 -10.18 -0.26
C ARG A 334 -13.40 -9.41 0.28
N ASP A 335 -14.56 -9.50 -0.35
CA ASP A 335 -15.74 -8.70 0.02
C ASP A 335 -16.12 -8.82 1.50
N GLU A 336 -15.82 -9.95 2.14
CA GLU A 336 -16.04 -10.20 3.56
C GLU A 336 -15.20 -9.33 4.52
N GLY A 337 -14.12 -8.71 4.03
CA GLY A 337 -13.20 -7.92 4.84
C GLY A 337 -13.65 -6.47 5.10
N HIS A 338 -14.74 -6.03 4.48
CA HIS A 338 -15.24 -4.66 4.61
C HIS A 338 -15.84 -4.39 5.99
N ILE A 339 -15.88 -3.11 6.36
CA ILE A 339 -16.51 -2.65 7.62
C ILE A 339 -18.01 -2.89 7.61
N SER A 340 -18.65 -2.75 6.44
CA SER A 340 -20.08 -2.97 6.29
C SER A 340 -20.89 -2.02 7.21
N GLN A 341 -21.91 -2.53 7.88
CA GLN A 341 -22.73 -1.79 8.85
C GLN A 341 -22.02 -1.51 10.18
N PHE A 342 -20.85 -2.10 10.43
CA PHE A 342 -20.21 -2.10 11.74
C PHE A 342 -19.37 -0.84 12.00
N THR A 343 -20.05 0.28 12.23
CA THR A 343 -19.41 1.59 12.48
C THR A 343 -19.87 2.21 13.80
N ILE A 344 -18.92 2.79 14.54
CA ILE A 344 -19.19 3.46 15.83
C ILE A 344 -19.97 4.78 15.64
N LYS A 345 -19.83 5.43 14.48
CA LYS A 345 -20.43 6.75 14.18
C LYS A 345 -21.00 6.81 12.76
N GLY A 346 -21.74 5.78 12.37
CA GLY A 346 -22.40 5.71 11.05
C GLY A 346 -23.78 6.34 11.03
N THR A 347 -24.22 6.69 9.83
CA THR A 347 -25.64 6.93 9.57
C THR A 347 -26.39 5.60 9.68
N PRO A 348 -27.47 5.49 10.47
CA PRO A 348 -28.28 4.27 10.52
C PRO A 348 -28.70 3.81 9.12
N GLY A 349 -28.48 2.54 8.81
CA GLY A 349 -28.80 1.94 7.51
C GLY A 349 -27.76 2.16 6.40
N ALA A 350 -26.74 2.99 6.61
CA ALA A 350 -25.63 3.14 5.67
C ALA A 350 -24.53 2.09 5.93
N GLN A 351 -23.91 1.60 4.86
CA GLN A 351 -22.80 0.65 4.95
C GLN A 351 -21.52 1.18 4.33
N ASP A 352 -20.40 0.88 4.98
CA ASP A 352 -19.07 1.19 4.47
C ASP A 352 -18.48 -0.03 3.75
N CYS A 353 -18.74 -0.08 2.44
CA CYS A 353 -18.24 -1.10 1.52
C CYS A 353 -17.01 -0.63 0.73
N LEU A 354 -16.30 0.36 1.27
CA LEU A 354 -15.10 0.93 0.71
C LEU A 354 -13.91 0.65 1.62
N HIS A 355 -14.08 0.93 2.91
CA HIS A 355 -13.04 0.75 3.91
C HIS A 355 -13.02 -0.69 4.44
N TRP A 356 -11.84 -1.11 4.90
CA TRP A 356 -11.60 -2.45 5.43
C TRP A 356 -11.58 -2.45 6.96
N CYS A 357 -12.01 -3.56 7.55
CA CYS A 357 -11.70 -3.86 8.95
C CYS A 357 -10.20 -4.09 9.13
N LEU A 358 -9.69 -3.76 10.32
CA LEU A 358 -8.32 -4.03 10.73
C LEU A 358 -8.30 -4.82 12.06
N PRO A 359 -7.51 -5.91 12.17
CA PRO A 359 -6.66 -6.54 11.15
C PRO A 359 -7.46 -7.06 9.94
N GLY A 360 -6.81 -7.21 8.79
CA GLY A 360 -7.49 -7.60 7.55
C GLY A 360 -6.72 -7.31 6.27
N VAL A 361 -7.45 -7.03 5.19
CA VAL A 361 -6.91 -6.88 3.82
C VAL A 361 -5.72 -5.90 3.71
N PRO A 362 -5.72 -4.72 4.38
CA PRO A 362 -4.56 -3.82 4.33
C PRO A 362 -3.28 -4.38 4.97
N ASP A 363 -3.37 -5.40 5.84
CA ASP A 363 -2.18 -6.07 6.37
C ASP A 363 -1.43 -6.77 5.25
N THR A 364 -2.14 -7.45 4.36
CA THR A 364 -1.55 -8.06 3.16
C THR A 364 -0.92 -7.04 2.24
N TRP A 365 -1.49 -5.84 2.08
CA TRP A 365 -0.85 -4.79 1.28
C TRP A 365 0.52 -4.39 1.83
N ASN A 366 0.66 -4.41 3.15
CA ASN A 366 1.92 -4.14 3.83
C ASN A 366 2.91 -5.31 3.73
N GLU A 367 2.45 -6.55 3.68
CA GLU A 367 3.29 -7.71 3.40
C GLU A 367 3.86 -7.66 1.98
N LEU A 368 3.03 -7.33 0.99
CA LEU A 368 3.45 -7.12 -0.40
C LEU A 368 4.47 -5.99 -0.51
N LEU A 369 4.27 -4.90 0.25
CA LEU A 369 5.25 -3.81 0.33
C LEU A 369 6.56 -4.29 0.98
N PHE A 370 6.47 -5.00 2.11
CA PHE A 370 7.63 -5.52 2.85
C PHE A 370 8.50 -6.45 2.00
N ALA A 371 7.89 -7.27 1.15
CA ALA A 371 8.59 -8.15 0.22
C ALA A 371 9.38 -7.41 -0.87
N GLN A 372 9.11 -6.12 -1.09
CA GLN A 372 9.65 -5.33 -2.19
C GLN A 372 10.62 -4.21 -1.77
N ILE A 373 10.79 -3.96 -0.48
CA ILE A 373 11.60 -2.84 0.08
C ILE A 373 12.98 -3.24 0.58
#